data_AF-A0A0T9RUK7-F1
#
_entry.id   AF-A0A0T9RUK7-F1
#
_cell.length_a   1.000
_cell.length_b   1.000
_cell.length_c   1.000
_cell.angle_alpha   90.00
_cell.angle_beta   90.00
_cell.angle_gamma   90.00
#
_symmetry.space_group_name_H-M   'P 1'
#
loop_
_entity.id
_entity.type
_entity.pdbx_description
1 polymer ?
#
loop_
_entity_poly.entity_id
_entity_poly.type
_entity_poly.pdbx_seq_one_letter_code
_entity_poly.pdbx_strand_id
1 'polypeptide(L)'
;MDNSINVKINKLDKEYARKGVPFHQRPLQAVMDILNISSVIGAIEHPQFNYIVNIYGQLIPETIVTWPGMGTGLVTSIDRVKSFTMGIAYGCPEINVDRGLGFDSHEQWSSWCRNDRKIVADSYFAYADAYDLIYGIDDLSHSANPDVIALLDLTASNLEVIAHTLPNTYISGSVIQPICMTVELALKGVLIHLGLSKSEIKNLGHDHTALWESLISKAGHRDDVLIKNIIKRFPDYIDSRYKRSELSRIQTVKLALGAQFIAASTLRRVTQRDLALTMELNNFPEHAIRQKFANSFSKGAW
;
A
#
# COMPACT_ATOMS: atom_id res chain seq x y z
N MET A 1 -8.97 32.81 22.37
CA MET A 1 -8.91 31.91 21.20
C MET A 1 -10.10 30.97 21.27
N ASP A 2 -10.68 30.66 20.13
CA ASP A 2 -12.13 30.62 19.93
C ASP A 2 -12.78 29.29 20.37
N ASN A 3 -13.49 29.32 21.51
CA ASN A 3 -14.29 28.20 22.00
C ASN A 3 -15.32 27.74 20.95
N SER A 4 -15.66 28.59 19.96
CA SER A 4 -16.54 28.24 18.85
C SER A 4 -15.96 27.17 17.91
N ILE A 5 -14.63 27.17 17.68
CA ILE A 5 -13.99 26.20 16.77
C ILE A 5 -13.96 24.81 17.41
N ASN A 6 -13.62 24.71 18.69
CA ASN A 6 -13.64 23.43 19.42
C ASN A 6 -15.05 22.81 19.45
N VAL A 7 -16.08 23.63 19.66
CA VAL A 7 -17.48 23.16 19.63
C VAL A 7 -17.87 22.68 18.22
N LYS A 8 -17.45 23.42 17.17
CA LYS A 8 -17.67 23.01 15.77
C LYS A 8 -16.97 21.69 15.45
N ILE A 9 -15.70 21.53 15.82
CA ILE A 9 -14.92 20.30 15.59
C ILE A 9 -15.61 19.09 16.23
N ASN A 10 -16.01 19.18 17.50
CA ASN A 10 -16.71 18.07 18.17
C ASN A 10 -18.06 17.71 17.52
N LYS A 11 -18.77 18.71 16.97
CA LYS A 11 -20.02 18.47 16.24
C LYS A 11 -19.76 17.79 14.90
N LEU A 12 -18.79 18.31 14.13
CA LEU A 12 -18.43 17.79 12.82
C LEU A 12 -17.84 16.38 12.92
N ASP A 13 -16.98 16.10 13.89
CA ASP A 13 -16.42 14.75 14.08
C ASP A 13 -17.52 13.69 14.28
N LYS A 14 -18.54 13.99 15.11
CA LYS A 14 -19.71 13.10 15.27
C LYS A 14 -20.48 12.91 13.97
N GLU A 15 -20.60 13.95 13.17
CA GLU A 15 -21.27 13.89 11.88
C GLU A 15 -20.49 13.05 10.87
N TYR A 16 -19.18 13.28 10.77
CA TYR A 16 -18.26 12.50 9.95
C TYR A 16 -18.24 11.03 10.33
N ALA A 17 -18.20 10.72 11.63
CA ALA A 17 -18.28 9.35 12.11
C ALA A 17 -19.58 8.65 11.69
N ARG A 18 -20.72 9.35 11.76
CA ARG A 18 -22.02 8.82 11.31
C ARG A 18 -22.09 8.63 9.79
N LYS A 19 -21.40 9.49 9.03
CA LYS A 19 -21.26 9.39 7.57
C LYS A 19 -20.25 8.35 7.13
N GLY A 20 -19.55 7.68 8.05
CA GLY A 20 -18.53 6.68 7.74
C GLY A 20 -17.20 7.28 7.25
N VAL A 21 -16.96 8.58 7.45
CA VAL A 21 -15.67 9.19 7.10
C VAL A 21 -14.59 8.59 8.02
N PRO A 22 -13.53 7.99 7.45
CA PRO A 22 -12.43 7.42 8.23
C PRO A 22 -11.83 8.45 9.17
N PHE A 23 -11.55 8.07 10.42
CA PHE A 23 -11.08 9.03 11.44
C PHE A 23 -9.84 9.79 11.01
N HIS A 24 -8.93 9.13 10.27
CA HIS A 24 -7.72 9.77 9.77
C HIS A 24 -8.05 10.92 8.82
N GLN A 25 -9.10 10.85 7.98
CA GLN A 25 -9.46 11.87 6.99
C GLN A 25 -10.21 13.09 7.56
N ARG A 26 -10.77 12.96 8.76
CA ARG A 26 -11.60 13.99 9.39
C ARG A 26 -10.91 15.33 9.63
N PRO A 27 -9.60 15.41 9.96
CA PRO A 27 -8.92 16.68 10.13
C PRO A 27 -8.98 17.57 8.88
N LEU A 28 -8.69 17.08 7.67
CA LEU A 28 -8.84 17.90 6.45
C LEU A 28 -10.27 18.18 6.10
N GLN A 29 -11.17 17.21 6.24
CA GLN A 29 -12.58 17.48 5.98
C GLN A 29 -13.08 18.60 6.88
N ALA A 30 -12.68 18.60 8.16
CA ALA A 30 -12.98 19.67 9.09
C ALA A 30 -12.33 21.00 8.70
N VAL A 31 -11.07 21.00 8.27
CA VAL A 31 -10.42 22.21 7.75
C VAL A 31 -11.22 22.77 6.57
N MET A 32 -11.55 21.94 5.58
CA MET A 32 -12.29 22.35 4.39
C MET A 32 -13.68 22.90 4.75
N ASP A 33 -14.41 22.21 5.63
CA ASP A 33 -15.78 22.60 6.01
C ASP A 33 -15.81 23.83 6.94
N ILE A 34 -14.90 23.92 7.92
CA ILE A 34 -14.84 25.04 8.87
C ILE A 34 -14.40 26.33 8.17
N LEU A 35 -13.43 26.21 7.25
CA LEU A 35 -12.85 27.34 6.55
C LEU A 35 -13.55 27.65 5.23
N ASN A 36 -14.54 26.84 4.83
CA ASN A 36 -15.26 26.93 3.57
C ASN A 36 -14.30 26.93 2.35
N ILE A 37 -13.33 26.02 2.37
CA ILE A 37 -12.31 25.86 1.34
C ILE A 37 -12.64 24.62 0.51
N SER A 38 -12.74 24.78 -0.81
CA SER A 38 -13.09 23.70 -1.73
C SER A 38 -11.90 22.92 -2.30
N SER A 39 -10.67 23.38 -2.07
CA SER A 39 -9.45 22.71 -2.55
C SER A 39 -8.53 22.29 -1.40
N VAL A 40 -7.92 21.11 -1.52
CA VAL A 40 -6.98 20.61 -0.50
C VAL A 40 -5.74 21.47 -0.40
N ILE A 41 -5.24 22.00 -1.53
CA ILE A 41 -4.10 22.94 -1.55
C ILE A 41 -4.45 24.20 -0.76
N GLY A 42 -5.60 24.82 -1.05
CA GLY A 42 -6.04 25.99 -0.29
C GLY A 42 -6.25 25.69 1.20
N ALA A 43 -6.65 24.47 1.54
CA ALA A 43 -6.84 24.04 2.92
C ALA A 43 -5.51 23.94 3.67
N ILE A 44 -4.48 23.31 3.06
CA ILE A 44 -3.13 23.15 3.63
C ILE A 44 -2.42 24.50 3.79
N GLU A 45 -2.57 25.40 2.82
CA GLU A 45 -1.94 26.72 2.84
C GLU A 45 -2.61 27.70 3.81
N HIS A 46 -3.79 27.37 4.33
CA HIS A 46 -4.54 28.27 5.18
C HIS A 46 -3.87 28.46 6.56
N PRO A 47 -3.75 29.69 7.11
CA PRO A 47 -3.07 29.94 8.39
C PRO A 47 -3.65 29.18 9.59
N GLN A 48 -4.93 28.78 9.53
CA GLN A 48 -5.61 28.02 10.57
C GLN A 48 -5.52 26.49 10.39
N PHE A 49 -4.88 25.99 9.32
CA PHE A 49 -4.75 24.56 9.05
C PHE A 49 -4.16 23.80 10.24
N ASN A 50 -2.95 24.20 10.66
CA ASN A 50 -2.24 23.56 11.78
C ASN A 50 -3.02 23.65 13.09
N TYR A 51 -3.78 24.74 13.29
CA TYR A 51 -4.60 24.89 14.49
C TYR A 51 -5.71 23.84 14.56
N ILE A 52 -6.46 23.64 13.48
CA ILE A 52 -7.55 22.66 13.40
C ILE A 52 -7.00 21.23 13.48
N VAL A 53 -5.92 20.94 12.74
CA VAL A 53 -5.25 19.62 12.77
C VAL A 53 -4.73 19.28 14.18
N ASN A 54 -4.13 20.24 14.88
CA ASN A 54 -3.64 20.03 16.25
C ASN A 54 -4.78 19.75 17.25
N ILE A 55 -5.95 20.39 17.07
CA ILE A 55 -7.12 20.08 17.91
C ILE A 55 -7.61 18.65 17.65
N TYR A 56 -7.64 18.21 16.38
CA TYR A 56 -7.94 16.82 16.05
C TYR A 56 -6.91 15.85 16.64
N GLY A 57 -5.62 16.18 16.61
CA GLY A 57 -4.56 15.38 17.23
C GLY A 57 -4.70 15.27 18.76
N GLN A 58 -5.33 16.24 19.42
CA GLN A 58 -5.69 16.14 20.85
C GLN A 58 -6.92 15.27 21.09
N LEU A 59 -7.90 15.28 20.17
CA LEU A 59 -9.14 14.51 20.27
C LEU A 59 -8.94 13.03 19.89
N ILE A 60 -8.13 12.78 18.85
CA ILE A 60 -7.85 11.48 18.24
C ILE A 60 -6.34 11.42 17.97
N PRO A 61 -5.50 11.05 18.95
CA PRO A 61 -4.05 11.04 18.82
C PRO A 61 -3.51 10.23 17.63
N GLU A 62 -4.23 9.19 17.21
CA GLU A 62 -3.90 8.37 16.05
C GLU A 62 -3.85 9.17 14.75
N THR A 63 -4.59 10.28 14.66
CA THR A 63 -4.56 11.18 13.49
C THR A 63 -3.19 11.83 13.30
N ILE A 64 -2.40 12.03 14.36
CA ILE A 64 -1.06 12.65 14.25
C ILE A 64 -0.15 11.85 13.30
N VAL A 65 -0.32 10.53 13.24
CA VAL A 65 0.55 9.62 12.47
C VAL A 65 -0.12 9.02 11.24
N THR A 66 -1.45 9.08 11.13
CA THR A 66 -2.23 8.51 10.01
C THR A 66 -2.73 9.56 9.02
N TRP A 67 -2.50 10.84 9.31
CA TRP A 67 -2.99 11.97 8.54
C TRP A 67 -1.88 12.67 7.74
N PRO A 68 -2.10 13.06 6.46
CA PRO A 68 -3.11 12.57 5.52
C PRO A 68 -2.71 11.25 4.87
N GLY A 69 -3.40 10.15 5.22
CA GLY A 69 -3.19 8.84 4.63
C GLY A 69 -4.11 8.54 3.45
N MET A 70 -3.54 8.13 2.33
CA MET A 70 -4.23 7.56 1.17
C MET A 70 -4.30 6.03 1.23
N GLY A 71 -3.37 5.41 1.96
CA GLY A 71 -3.28 3.96 2.12
C GLY A 71 -2.09 3.58 3.00
N THR A 72 -1.76 2.30 3.02
CA THR A 72 -0.69 1.75 3.86
C THR A 72 0.20 0.83 3.04
N GLY A 73 1.50 0.86 3.34
CA GLY A 73 2.46 -0.10 2.82
C GLY A 73 3.29 -0.73 3.94
N LEU A 74 4.11 -1.71 3.59
CA LEU A 74 5.11 -2.28 4.49
C LEU A 74 6.51 -2.34 3.86
N VAL A 75 7.52 -2.20 4.72
CA VAL A 75 8.94 -2.44 4.42
C VAL A 75 9.55 -3.37 5.47
N THR A 76 10.70 -3.96 5.15
CA THR A 76 11.32 -4.96 6.03
C THR A 76 12.83 -4.77 6.17
N SER A 77 13.33 -5.16 7.34
CA SER A 77 14.75 -5.35 7.63
C SER A 77 14.93 -6.79 8.10
N ILE A 78 15.25 -7.66 7.13
CA ILE A 78 15.16 -9.13 7.25
C ILE A 78 13.71 -9.58 7.50
N ASP A 79 13.32 -9.80 8.75
CA ASP A 79 11.99 -10.23 9.19
C ASP A 79 11.34 -9.23 10.17
N ARG A 80 12.03 -8.12 10.45
CA ARG A 80 11.48 -6.96 11.16
C ARG A 80 10.67 -6.13 10.17
N VAL A 81 9.37 -6.03 10.40
CA VAL A 81 8.44 -5.30 9.53
C VAL A 81 8.15 -3.93 10.13
N LYS A 82 8.07 -2.92 9.27
CA LYS A 82 7.56 -1.59 9.61
C LYS A 82 6.47 -1.25 8.60
N SER A 83 5.28 -0.92 9.08
CA SER A 83 4.25 -0.29 8.27
C SER A 83 4.49 1.21 8.19
N PHE A 84 3.94 1.80 7.13
CA PHE A 84 3.94 3.25 6.93
C PHE A 84 2.66 3.65 6.20
N THR A 85 2.22 4.88 6.46
CA THR A 85 1.07 5.48 5.79
C THR A 85 1.53 6.18 4.52
N MET A 86 0.90 5.87 3.39
CA MET A 86 1.13 6.57 2.14
C MET A 86 0.47 7.95 2.22
N GLY A 87 1.27 9.00 2.17
CA GLY A 87 0.79 10.38 2.21
C GLY A 87 0.00 10.76 0.96
N ILE A 88 -0.99 11.64 1.10
CA ILE A 88 -1.59 12.35 -0.04
C ILE A 88 -0.61 13.40 -0.56
N ALA A 89 -0.34 13.37 -1.86
CA ALA A 89 0.61 14.27 -2.51
C ALA A 89 0.01 14.86 -3.79
N TYR A 90 0.10 16.18 -3.93
CA TYR A 90 -0.39 16.92 -5.09
C TYR A 90 0.76 17.41 -5.95
N GLY A 91 0.59 17.34 -7.28
CA GLY A 91 1.61 17.78 -8.25
C GLY A 91 2.77 16.79 -8.39
N CYS A 92 3.99 17.32 -8.50
CA CYS A 92 5.23 16.55 -8.64
C CYS A 92 6.16 16.78 -7.44
N PRO A 93 5.80 16.30 -6.24
CA PRO A 93 6.61 16.51 -5.05
C PRO A 93 7.93 15.73 -5.14
N GLU A 94 8.98 16.28 -4.54
CA GLU A 94 10.21 15.52 -4.31
C GLU A 94 9.92 14.39 -3.30
N ILE A 95 10.16 13.15 -3.72
CA ILE A 95 9.91 11.97 -2.89
C ILE A 95 11.15 11.69 -2.06
N ASN A 96 11.06 12.00 -0.76
CA ASN A 96 12.03 11.58 0.23
C ASN A 96 11.52 10.28 0.90
N VAL A 97 12.16 9.15 0.59
CA VAL A 97 11.68 7.83 1.01
C VAL A 97 11.88 7.58 2.50
N ASP A 98 12.96 8.04 3.12
CA ASP A 98 13.17 7.92 4.57
C ASP A 98 12.03 8.56 5.36
N ARG A 99 11.64 9.79 4.98
CA ARG A 99 10.49 10.48 5.59
C ARG A 99 9.16 9.84 5.22
N GLY A 100 9.01 9.38 3.96
CA GLY A 100 7.82 8.66 3.52
C GLY A 100 7.59 7.35 4.27
N LEU A 101 8.66 6.71 4.73
CA LEU A 101 8.63 5.54 5.62
C LEU A 101 8.40 5.93 7.09
N GLY A 102 8.35 7.22 7.44
CA GLY A 102 8.19 7.69 8.81
C GLY A 102 9.45 7.49 9.65
N PHE A 103 10.63 7.76 9.08
CA PHE A 103 11.87 7.99 9.81
C PHE A 103 12.18 9.49 9.87
N ASP A 104 12.82 9.93 10.96
CA ASP A 104 13.20 11.33 11.17
C ASP A 104 14.39 11.74 10.30
N SER A 105 15.21 10.77 9.89
CA SER A 105 16.43 10.98 9.12
C SER A 105 16.85 9.75 8.33
N HIS A 106 17.65 9.97 7.28
CA HIS A 106 18.28 8.90 6.51
C HIS A 106 19.17 7.99 7.36
N GLU A 107 19.87 8.54 8.36
CA GLU A 107 20.73 7.79 9.27
C GLU A 107 19.91 6.82 10.14
N GLN A 108 18.76 7.26 10.64
CA GLN A 108 17.86 6.41 11.43
C GLN A 108 17.30 5.26 10.59
N TRP A 109 16.92 5.55 9.34
CA TRP A 109 16.47 4.53 8.41
C TRP A 109 17.57 3.55 8.03
N SER A 110 18.76 4.04 7.66
CA SER A 110 19.92 3.20 7.32
C SER A 110 20.29 2.30 8.50
N SER A 111 20.29 2.83 9.73
CA SER A 111 20.48 2.04 10.94
C SER A 111 19.40 0.99 11.14
N TRP A 112 18.13 1.28 10.84
CA TRP A 112 17.04 0.30 10.87
C TRP A 112 17.24 -0.81 9.82
N CYS A 113 17.79 -0.45 8.65
CA CYS A 113 18.28 -1.34 7.61
C CYS A 113 19.64 -1.99 7.93
N ARG A 114 20.13 -1.89 9.18
CA ARG A 114 21.40 -2.47 9.65
C ARG A 114 22.63 -1.96 8.89
N ASN A 115 22.53 -0.78 8.27
CA ASN A 115 23.52 -0.22 7.35
C ASN A 115 23.84 -1.16 6.17
N ASP A 116 22.95 -2.10 5.87
CA ASP A 116 23.08 -3.01 4.72
C ASP A 116 22.41 -2.36 3.50
N ARG A 117 23.24 -2.03 2.51
CA ARG A 117 22.81 -1.43 1.24
C ARG A 117 21.74 -2.24 0.52
N LYS A 118 21.73 -3.56 0.65
CA LYS A 118 20.68 -4.37 0.03
C LYS A 118 19.34 -4.18 0.74
N ILE A 119 19.34 -4.12 2.07
CA ILE A 119 18.10 -3.90 2.84
C ILE A 119 17.57 -2.49 2.58
N VAL A 120 18.44 -1.49 2.47
CA VAL A 120 18.08 -0.13 2.05
C VAL A 120 17.38 -0.17 0.68
N ALA A 121 18.02 -0.77 -0.34
CA ALA A 121 17.44 -0.91 -1.67
C ALA A 121 16.07 -1.63 -1.68
N ASP A 122 15.96 -2.75 -0.96
CA ASP A 122 14.74 -3.54 -0.87
C ASP A 122 13.61 -2.70 -0.22
N SER A 123 13.93 -1.91 0.81
CA SER A 123 12.96 -1.00 1.46
C SER A 123 12.54 0.17 0.56
N TYR A 124 13.44 0.67 -0.30
CA TYR A 124 13.13 1.67 -1.32
C TYR A 124 12.11 1.15 -2.35
N PHE A 125 12.37 -0.01 -2.93
CA PHE A 125 11.45 -0.57 -3.93
C PHE A 125 10.12 -0.99 -3.32
N ALA A 126 10.11 -1.49 -2.08
CA ALA A 126 8.87 -1.75 -1.37
C ALA A 126 8.06 -0.45 -1.14
N TYR A 127 8.70 0.68 -0.86
CA TYR A 127 8.02 1.97 -0.83
C TYR A 127 7.40 2.33 -2.19
N ALA A 128 8.15 2.16 -3.29
CA ALA A 128 7.66 2.42 -4.64
C ALA A 128 6.50 1.50 -5.03
N ASP A 129 6.54 0.22 -4.64
CA ASP A 129 5.43 -0.71 -4.85
C ASP A 129 4.16 -0.24 -4.13
N ALA A 130 4.28 0.17 -2.86
CA ALA A 130 3.12 0.72 -2.15
C ALA A 130 2.61 2.01 -2.81
N TYR A 131 3.50 2.89 -3.28
CA TYR A 131 3.13 4.10 -4.00
C TYR A 131 2.34 3.78 -5.27
N ASP A 132 2.91 2.93 -6.14
CA ASP A 132 2.32 2.57 -7.43
C ASP A 132 0.96 1.85 -7.26
N LEU A 133 0.82 1.04 -6.21
CA LEU A 133 -0.44 0.41 -5.86
C LEU A 133 -1.47 1.45 -5.39
N ILE A 134 -1.17 2.21 -4.33
CA ILE A 134 -2.16 3.08 -3.68
C ILE A 134 -2.58 4.22 -4.61
N TYR A 135 -1.64 4.88 -5.28
CA TYR A 135 -1.99 5.90 -6.27
C TYR A 135 -2.61 5.30 -7.54
N GLY A 136 -2.26 4.07 -7.91
CA GLY A 136 -2.91 3.38 -9.03
C GLY A 136 -4.37 3.05 -8.74
N ILE A 137 -4.69 2.68 -7.50
CA ILE A 137 -6.08 2.49 -7.04
C ILE A 137 -6.82 3.83 -7.08
N ASP A 138 -6.21 4.90 -6.55
CA ASP A 138 -6.80 6.25 -6.59
C ASP A 138 -7.10 6.70 -8.02
N ASP A 139 -6.15 6.56 -8.96
CA ASP A 139 -6.36 6.89 -10.38
C ASP A 139 -7.57 6.15 -10.97
N LEU A 140 -7.74 4.85 -10.68
CA LEU A 140 -8.84 4.05 -11.19
C LEU A 140 -10.17 4.29 -10.46
N SER A 141 -10.15 4.73 -9.20
CA SER A 141 -11.35 5.00 -8.41
C SER A 141 -12.26 6.07 -9.04
N HIS A 142 -11.68 6.94 -9.87
CA HIS A 142 -12.37 8.05 -10.53
C HIS A 142 -12.97 7.69 -11.90
N SER A 143 -12.55 6.58 -12.51
CA SER A 143 -12.89 6.27 -13.92
C SER A 143 -13.29 4.82 -14.18
N ALA A 144 -13.06 3.90 -13.25
CA ALA A 144 -13.36 2.49 -13.44
C ALA A 144 -14.82 2.13 -13.11
N ASN A 145 -15.27 0.95 -13.55
CA ASN A 145 -16.54 0.37 -13.15
C ASN A 145 -16.56 0.09 -11.63
N PRO A 146 -17.70 0.29 -10.93
CA PRO A 146 -17.88 -0.05 -9.52
C PRO A 146 -17.33 -1.41 -9.05
N ASP A 147 -17.41 -2.47 -9.88
CA ASP A 147 -16.87 -3.79 -9.54
C ASP A 147 -15.33 -3.79 -9.44
N VAL A 148 -14.66 -3.03 -10.32
CA VAL A 148 -13.20 -2.86 -10.28
C VAL A 148 -12.83 -2.09 -9.02
N ILE A 149 -13.53 -0.99 -8.74
CA ILE A 149 -13.31 -0.16 -7.56
C ILE A 149 -13.44 -1.01 -6.29
N ALA A 150 -14.52 -1.77 -6.16
CA ALA A 150 -14.75 -2.63 -4.99
C ALA A 150 -13.63 -3.68 -4.78
N LEU A 151 -13.12 -4.29 -5.85
CA LEU A 151 -12.01 -5.25 -5.74
C LEU A 151 -10.70 -4.58 -5.35
N LEU A 152 -10.43 -3.38 -5.87
CA LEU A 152 -9.24 -2.61 -5.54
C LEU A 152 -9.28 -2.05 -4.11
N ASP A 153 -10.44 -1.61 -3.63
CA ASP A 153 -10.64 -1.21 -2.23
C ASP A 153 -10.37 -2.39 -1.28
N LEU A 154 -10.87 -3.59 -1.63
CA LEU A 154 -10.58 -4.81 -0.88
C LEU A 154 -9.09 -5.20 -0.97
N THR A 155 -8.41 -4.90 -2.07
CA THR A 155 -6.95 -5.10 -2.20
C THR A 155 -6.22 -4.23 -1.19
N ALA A 156 -6.50 -2.93 -1.15
CA ALA A 156 -5.91 -2.00 -0.19
C ALA A 156 -6.24 -2.39 1.25
N SER A 157 -7.48 -2.78 1.54
CA SER A 157 -7.92 -3.22 2.87
C SER A 157 -7.16 -4.47 3.35
N ASN A 158 -6.94 -5.45 2.47
CA ASN A 158 -6.17 -6.64 2.84
C ASN A 158 -4.68 -6.31 3.06
N LEU A 159 -4.10 -5.41 2.25
CA LEU A 159 -2.74 -4.93 2.48
C LEU A 159 -2.61 -4.20 3.81
N GLU A 160 -3.59 -3.39 4.18
CA GLU A 160 -3.66 -2.71 5.48
C GLU A 160 -3.66 -3.74 6.63
N VAL A 161 -4.47 -4.80 6.55
CA VAL A 161 -4.47 -5.89 7.54
C VAL A 161 -3.08 -6.52 7.68
N ILE A 162 -2.39 -6.79 6.57
CA ILE A 162 -1.03 -7.36 6.58
C ILE A 162 -0.07 -6.38 7.28
N ALA A 163 -0.10 -5.12 6.88
CA ALA A 163 0.80 -4.08 7.35
C ALA A 163 0.62 -3.76 8.83
N HIS A 164 -0.60 -3.83 9.39
CA HIS A 164 -0.82 -3.63 10.82
C HIS A 164 -0.57 -4.89 11.66
N THR A 165 -0.74 -6.07 11.09
CA THR A 165 -0.58 -7.33 11.83
C THR A 165 0.87 -7.76 11.93
N LEU A 166 1.63 -7.74 10.83
CA LEU A 166 3.01 -8.26 10.79
C LEU A 166 4.01 -7.59 11.74
N PRO A 167 3.99 -6.26 11.95
CA PRO A 167 4.86 -5.61 12.92
C PRO A 167 4.60 -6.05 14.37
N ASN A 168 3.37 -6.46 14.67
CA ASN A 168 2.87 -6.65 16.04
C ASN A 168 2.65 -8.12 16.42
N THR A 169 2.66 -9.04 15.46
CA THR A 169 2.46 -10.48 15.73
C THR A 169 3.78 -11.26 15.71
N TYR A 170 3.90 -12.25 16.59
CA TYR A 170 4.93 -13.29 16.50
C TYR A 170 4.46 -14.51 15.70
N ILE A 171 3.14 -14.69 15.57
CA ILE A 171 2.51 -15.79 14.83
C ILE A 171 2.06 -15.23 13.47
N SER A 172 2.80 -15.55 12.42
CA SER A 172 2.57 -14.98 11.08
C SER A 172 1.48 -15.70 10.27
N GLY A 173 0.93 -16.81 10.78
CA GLY A 173 -0.10 -17.58 10.07
C GLY A 173 -1.39 -16.81 9.78
N SER A 174 -1.76 -15.85 10.63
CA SER A 174 -3.02 -15.08 10.49
C SER A 174 -3.04 -14.15 9.27
N VAL A 175 -1.88 -13.77 8.74
CA VAL A 175 -1.79 -12.87 7.59
C VAL A 175 -1.72 -13.59 6.25
N ILE A 176 -1.61 -14.93 6.24
CA ILE A 176 -1.51 -15.70 4.99
C ILE A 176 -2.73 -15.50 4.10
N GLN A 177 -3.93 -15.50 4.69
CA GLN A 177 -5.15 -15.26 3.92
C GLN A 177 -5.19 -13.82 3.34
N PRO A 178 -4.99 -12.75 4.13
CA PRO A 178 -4.85 -11.39 3.58
C PRO A 178 -3.79 -11.26 2.48
N ILE A 179 -2.64 -11.94 2.62
CA ILE A 179 -1.58 -11.97 1.60
C ILE A 179 -2.11 -12.53 0.27
N CYS A 180 -2.77 -13.68 0.29
CA CYS A 180 -3.36 -14.28 -0.91
C CYS A 180 -4.45 -13.37 -1.50
N MET A 181 -5.35 -12.85 -0.66
CA MET A 181 -6.44 -11.97 -1.10
C MET A 181 -5.92 -10.70 -1.78
N THR A 182 -4.83 -10.11 -1.28
CA THR A 182 -4.23 -8.91 -1.90
C THR A 182 -3.83 -9.17 -3.37
N VAL A 183 -3.24 -10.33 -3.65
CA VAL A 183 -2.88 -10.71 -5.03
C VAL A 183 -4.11 -11.04 -5.86
N GLU A 184 -5.00 -11.89 -5.35
CA GLU A 184 -6.19 -12.33 -6.07
C GLU A 184 -7.07 -11.15 -6.51
N LEU A 185 -7.35 -10.24 -5.59
CA LEU A 185 -8.25 -9.12 -5.82
C LEU A 185 -7.65 -8.10 -6.80
N ALA A 186 -6.36 -7.80 -6.69
CA ALA A 186 -5.67 -6.91 -7.62
C ALA A 186 -5.72 -7.46 -9.06
N LEU A 187 -5.40 -8.75 -9.23
CA LEU A 187 -5.45 -9.43 -10.53
C LEU A 187 -6.86 -9.42 -11.11
N LYS A 188 -7.87 -9.78 -10.30
CA LYS A 188 -9.27 -9.78 -10.75
C LYS A 188 -9.77 -8.38 -11.12
N GLY A 189 -9.47 -7.37 -10.30
CA GLY A 189 -9.86 -5.99 -10.56
C GLY A 189 -9.31 -5.49 -11.90
N VAL A 190 -8.01 -5.70 -12.13
CA VAL A 190 -7.36 -5.28 -13.39
C VAL A 190 -7.81 -6.12 -14.58
N LEU A 191 -8.05 -7.42 -14.44
CA LEU A 191 -8.59 -8.24 -15.53
C LEU A 191 -10.00 -7.78 -15.96
N ILE A 192 -10.87 -7.43 -15.01
CA ILE A 192 -12.18 -6.84 -15.32
C ILE A 192 -11.99 -5.49 -16.03
N HIS A 193 -11.06 -4.66 -15.55
CA HIS A 193 -10.72 -3.39 -16.20
C HIS A 193 -10.24 -3.59 -17.65
N LEU A 194 -9.49 -4.67 -17.91
CA LEU A 194 -9.04 -5.09 -19.25
C LEU A 194 -10.12 -5.83 -20.08
N GLY A 195 -11.36 -5.85 -19.60
CA GLY A 195 -12.53 -6.31 -20.35
C GLY A 195 -12.94 -7.76 -20.13
N LEU A 196 -12.41 -8.46 -19.11
CA LEU A 196 -12.96 -9.78 -18.74
C LEU A 196 -14.33 -9.64 -18.07
N SER A 197 -15.26 -10.51 -18.48
CA SER A 197 -16.57 -10.63 -17.86
C SER A 197 -16.49 -11.26 -16.47
N LYS A 198 -17.50 -11.00 -15.63
CA LYS A 198 -17.64 -11.66 -14.31
C LYS A 198 -17.64 -13.19 -14.41
N SER A 199 -18.20 -13.75 -15.47
CA SER A 199 -18.20 -15.19 -15.73
C SER A 199 -16.80 -15.74 -15.99
N GLU A 200 -15.99 -15.04 -16.80
CA GLU A 200 -14.60 -15.44 -17.04
C GLU A 200 -13.78 -15.37 -15.75
N ILE A 201 -13.93 -14.29 -14.97
CA ILE A 201 -13.28 -14.16 -13.66
C ILE A 201 -13.70 -15.27 -12.69
N LYS A 202 -14.99 -15.63 -12.68
CA LYS A 202 -15.49 -16.73 -11.84
C LYS A 202 -14.89 -18.08 -12.25
N ASN A 203 -14.69 -18.32 -13.55
CA ASN A 203 -14.09 -19.55 -14.07
C ASN A 203 -12.61 -19.67 -13.69
N LEU A 204 -11.88 -18.55 -13.58
CA LEU A 204 -10.50 -18.54 -13.08
C LEU A 204 -10.40 -18.85 -11.57
N GLY A 205 -11.50 -18.67 -10.82
CA GLY A 205 -11.58 -19.05 -9.41
C GLY A 205 -10.59 -18.29 -8.52
N HIS A 206 -9.88 -19.01 -7.67
CA HIS A 206 -8.87 -18.49 -6.72
C HIS A 206 -7.43 -18.84 -7.14
N ASP A 207 -7.24 -19.33 -8.38
CA ASP A 207 -5.94 -19.76 -8.86
C ASP A 207 -5.11 -18.55 -9.29
N HIS A 208 -4.14 -18.16 -8.45
CA HIS A 208 -3.23 -17.06 -8.74
C HIS A 208 -2.44 -17.28 -10.05
N THR A 209 -2.11 -18.53 -10.40
CA THR A 209 -1.38 -18.84 -11.64
C THR A 209 -2.27 -18.59 -12.84
N ALA A 210 -3.51 -19.09 -12.82
CA ALA A 210 -4.47 -18.88 -13.91
C ALA A 210 -4.84 -17.39 -14.09
N LEU A 211 -5.07 -16.67 -12.99
CA LEU A 211 -5.31 -15.23 -13.00
C LEU A 211 -4.13 -14.47 -13.62
N TRP A 212 -2.92 -14.83 -13.22
CA TRP A 212 -1.69 -14.24 -13.74
C TRP A 212 -1.47 -14.52 -15.24
N GLU A 213 -1.67 -15.76 -15.67
CA GLU A 213 -1.56 -16.15 -17.08
C GLU A 213 -2.58 -15.41 -17.95
N SER A 214 -3.79 -15.21 -17.42
CA SER A 214 -4.78 -14.37 -18.08
C SER A 214 -4.32 -12.91 -18.18
N LEU A 215 -3.72 -12.35 -17.12
CA LEU A 215 -3.25 -10.97 -17.11
C LEU A 215 -2.16 -10.73 -18.15
N ILE A 216 -1.13 -11.58 -18.20
CA ILE A 216 -0.03 -11.41 -19.17
C ILE A 216 -0.50 -11.55 -20.62
N SER A 217 -1.54 -12.36 -20.87
CA SER A 217 -2.11 -12.50 -22.21
C SER A 217 -2.82 -11.22 -22.69
N LYS A 218 -3.29 -10.39 -21.75
CA LYS A 218 -3.96 -9.12 -22.01
C LYS A 218 -3.02 -7.93 -21.96
N ALA A 219 -2.08 -7.92 -21.01
CA ALA A 219 -1.14 -6.85 -20.74
C ALA A 219 0.17 -7.40 -20.15
N GLY A 220 1.14 -7.71 -21.02
CA GLY A 220 2.49 -8.10 -20.61
C GLY A 220 3.27 -6.94 -19.97
N HIS A 221 4.27 -7.27 -19.15
CA HIS A 221 5.07 -6.27 -18.44
C HIS A 221 6.50 -6.77 -18.12
N ARG A 222 7.41 -5.85 -17.80
CA ARG A 222 8.81 -6.19 -17.47
C ARG A 222 8.96 -7.10 -16.25
N ASP A 223 7.99 -7.06 -15.33
CA ASP A 223 8.01 -7.82 -14.08
C ASP A 223 7.53 -9.28 -14.25
N ASP A 224 7.11 -9.70 -15.45
CA ASP A 224 6.39 -10.95 -15.65
C ASP A 224 7.17 -12.19 -15.19
N VAL A 225 8.48 -12.22 -15.47
CA VAL A 225 9.37 -13.32 -15.07
C VAL A 225 9.47 -13.41 -13.55
N LEU A 226 9.53 -12.26 -12.86
CA LEU A 226 9.63 -12.21 -11.41
C LEU A 226 8.33 -12.65 -10.74
N ILE A 227 7.19 -12.12 -11.21
CA ILE A 227 5.87 -12.48 -10.68
C ILE A 227 5.62 -13.98 -10.79
N LYS A 228 5.95 -14.59 -11.95
CA LYS A 228 5.82 -16.05 -12.14
C LYS A 228 6.59 -16.85 -11.09
N ASN A 229 7.76 -16.38 -10.64
CA ASN A 229 8.54 -17.04 -9.61
C ASN A 229 7.96 -16.85 -8.20
N ILE A 230 7.34 -15.70 -7.93
CA ILE A 230 6.72 -15.39 -6.64
C ILE A 230 5.39 -16.15 -6.49
N ILE A 231 4.53 -16.16 -7.50
CA ILE A 231 3.20 -16.81 -7.45
C ILE A 231 3.30 -18.29 -7.12
N LYS A 232 4.31 -19.01 -7.63
CA LYS A 232 4.56 -20.43 -7.34
C LYS A 232 4.80 -20.75 -5.85
N ARG A 233 4.95 -19.73 -5.01
CA ARG A 233 5.23 -19.86 -3.56
C ARG A 233 4.04 -19.51 -2.69
N PHE A 234 2.98 -18.96 -3.29
CA PHE A 234 1.76 -18.72 -2.56
C PHE A 234 1.18 -20.08 -2.16
N PRO A 235 0.80 -20.26 -0.88
CA PRO A 235 0.11 -21.47 -0.47
C PRO A 235 -1.25 -21.56 -1.14
N ASP A 236 -1.77 -22.78 -1.27
CA ASP A 236 -3.15 -22.96 -1.68
C ASP A 236 -4.09 -22.28 -0.64
N TYR A 237 -4.88 -21.34 -1.15
CA TYR A 237 -5.81 -20.53 -0.38
C TYR A 237 -6.76 -21.37 0.48
N ILE A 238 -7.23 -22.52 -0.02
CA ILE A 238 -8.21 -23.36 0.68
C ILE A 238 -7.54 -24.14 1.82
N ASP A 239 -6.39 -24.73 1.53
CA ASP A 239 -5.65 -25.62 2.45
C ASP A 239 -5.01 -24.86 3.63
N SER A 240 -4.59 -23.61 3.40
CA SER A 240 -3.94 -22.76 4.40
C SER A 240 -4.83 -22.39 5.59
N ARG A 241 -6.16 -22.52 5.47
CA ARG A 241 -7.13 -22.19 6.54
C ARG A 241 -7.26 -23.27 7.62
N TYR A 242 -6.95 -24.52 7.28
CA TYR A 242 -7.20 -25.67 8.15
C TYR A 242 -5.91 -26.34 8.64
N LYS A 243 -4.75 -25.88 8.16
CA LYS A 243 -3.43 -26.37 8.56
C LYS A 243 -2.59 -25.23 9.10
N ARG A 244 -1.86 -25.47 10.19
CA ARG A 244 -0.85 -24.53 10.66
C ARG A 244 0.16 -24.33 9.53
N SER A 245 0.37 -23.08 9.11
CA SER A 245 1.38 -22.77 8.10
C SER A 245 2.76 -23.22 8.58
N GLU A 246 3.46 -24.01 7.76
CA GLU A 246 4.86 -24.40 7.97
C GLU A 246 5.83 -23.25 7.64
N LEU A 247 5.31 -22.11 7.19
CA LEU A 247 6.14 -20.97 6.83
C LEU A 247 6.77 -20.34 8.07
N SER A 248 8.08 -20.12 8.00
CA SER A 248 8.77 -19.30 8.98
C SER A 248 8.35 -17.83 8.84
N ARG A 249 8.60 -17.02 9.89
CA ARG A 249 8.28 -15.59 9.87
C ARG A 249 8.88 -14.89 8.65
N ILE A 250 10.17 -15.12 8.37
CA ILE A 250 10.85 -14.49 7.24
C ILE A 250 10.20 -14.87 5.90
N GLN A 251 9.73 -16.11 5.77
CA GLN A 251 9.00 -16.58 4.59
C GLN A 251 7.65 -15.89 4.44
N THR A 252 6.89 -15.75 5.54
CA THR A 252 5.63 -14.99 5.52
C THR A 252 5.84 -13.52 5.17
N VAL A 253 6.87 -12.89 5.74
CA VAL A 253 7.22 -11.49 5.47
C VAL A 253 7.63 -11.30 3.99
N LYS A 254 8.38 -12.25 3.42
CA LYS A 254 8.70 -12.25 1.98
C LYS A 254 7.46 -12.43 1.10
N LEU A 255 6.49 -13.26 1.51
CA LEU A 255 5.21 -13.37 0.78
C LEU A 255 4.41 -12.07 0.84
N ALA A 256 4.41 -11.37 1.97
CA ALA A 256 3.74 -10.07 2.10
C ALA A 256 4.33 -9.01 1.17
N LEU A 257 5.67 -8.90 1.13
CA LEU A 257 6.34 -8.03 0.16
C LEU A 257 6.06 -8.47 -1.28
N GLY A 258 6.03 -9.77 -1.55
CA GLY A 258 5.66 -10.32 -2.85
C GLY A 258 4.23 -9.95 -3.27
N ALA A 259 3.28 -9.99 -2.34
CA ALA A 259 1.90 -9.59 -2.59
C ALA A 259 1.78 -8.09 -2.91
N GLN A 260 2.45 -7.24 -2.13
CA GLN A 260 2.53 -5.79 -2.38
C GLN A 260 3.12 -5.51 -3.77
N PHE A 261 4.24 -6.15 -4.11
CA PHE A 261 4.88 -6.04 -5.42
C PHE A 261 3.98 -6.51 -6.58
N ILE A 262 3.34 -7.68 -6.45
CA ILE A 262 2.45 -8.21 -7.50
C ILE A 262 1.25 -7.29 -7.71
N ALA A 263 0.62 -6.82 -6.61
CA ALA A 263 -0.50 -5.89 -6.69
C ALA A 263 -0.07 -4.57 -7.35
N ALA A 264 1.05 -3.99 -6.92
CA ALA A 264 1.61 -2.78 -7.52
C ALA A 264 1.87 -2.96 -9.02
N SER A 265 2.62 -4.00 -9.38
CA SER A 265 2.94 -4.31 -10.77
C SER A 265 1.67 -4.50 -11.61
N THR A 266 0.65 -5.16 -11.07
CA THR A 266 -0.65 -5.35 -11.73
C THR A 266 -1.28 -4.01 -12.10
N LEU A 267 -1.25 -3.01 -11.20
CA LEU A 267 -1.75 -1.66 -11.47
C LEU A 267 -0.88 -0.89 -12.47
N ARG A 268 0.45 -1.05 -12.46
CA ARG A 268 1.37 -0.40 -13.45
C ARG A 268 1.01 -0.66 -14.91
N ARG A 269 0.29 -1.75 -15.21
CA ARG A 269 -0.15 -2.09 -16.58
C ARG A 269 -1.28 -1.23 -17.10
N VAL A 270 -2.06 -0.65 -16.20
CA VAL A 270 -3.31 0.05 -16.53
C VAL A 270 -3.35 1.49 -16.01
N THR A 271 -2.31 1.92 -15.30
CA THR A 271 -2.13 3.29 -14.83
C THR A 271 -0.82 3.88 -15.34
N GLN A 272 -0.62 5.19 -15.13
CA GLN A 272 0.65 5.85 -15.43
C GLN A 272 1.61 5.84 -14.23
N ARG A 273 1.26 5.14 -13.14
CA ARG A 273 2.06 5.09 -11.91
C ARG A 273 3.16 4.05 -12.06
N ASP A 274 4.40 4.51 -12.10
CA ASP A 274 5.58 3.65 -12.12
C ASP A 274 6.80 4.34 -11.49
N LEU A 275 6.65 4.69 -10.20
CA LEU A 275 7.75 5.20 -9.39
C LEU A 275 8.89 4.19 -9.33
N ALA A 276 8.57 2.89 -9.35
CA ALA A 276 9.57 1.84 -9.37
C ALA A 276 10.48 1.94 -10.61
N LEU A 277 9.94 2.22 -11.81
CA LEU A 277 10.75 2.47 -13.02
C LEU A 277 11.60 3.73 -12.88
N THR A 278 11.02 4.80 -12.33
CA THR A 278 11.74 6.05 -12.12
C THR A 278 12.95 5.84 -11.20
N MET A 279 12.79 5.05 -10.13
CA MET A 279 13.87 4.66 -9.23
C MET A 279 14.89 3.72 -9.88
N GLU A 280 14.46 2.82 -10.77
CA GLU A 280 15.37 2.00 -11.58
C GLU A 280 16.27 2.89 -12.46
N LEU A 281 15.67 3.80 -13.23
CA LEU A 281 16.39 4.56 -14.26
C LEU A 281 17.33 5.63 -13.72
N ASN A 282 17.03 6.23 -12.57
CA ASN A 282 17.77 7.38 -12.04
C ASN A 282 19.11 7.04 -11.35
N ASN A 283 19.67 5.83 -11.56
CA ASN A 283 20.91 5.38 -10.91
C ASN A 283 20.94 5.70 -9.41
N PHE A 284 19.79 5.52 -8.75
CA PHE A 284 19.72 5.55 -7.30
C PHE A 284 20.83 4.61 -6.77
N PRO A 285 21.57 4.93 -5.69
CA PRO A 285 22.87 4.34 -5.31
C PRO A 285 23.01 2.80 -5.29
N GLU A 286 21.94 2.06 -5.59
CA GLU A 286 21.76 0.63 -5.48
C GLU A 286 21.04 0.00 -6.71
N HIS A 287 20.95 0.69 -7.87
CA HIS A 287 20.30 0.18 -9.12
C HIS A 287 20.69 -1.27 -9.51
N ALA A 288 21.95 -1.68 -9.27
CA ALA A 288 22.41 -3.05 -9.52
C ALA A 288 21.76 -4.13 -8.59
N ILE A 289 20.91 -3.73 -7.64
CA ILE A 289 20.34 -4.59 -6.59
C ILE A 289 18.92 -5.08 -6.91
N ARG A 290 18.12 -4.45 -7.78
CA ARG A 290 16.78 -5.01 -8.14
C ARG A 290 16.88 -6.34 -8.88
N GLN A 291 17.88 -6.51 -9.76
CA GLN A 291 18.21 -7.85 -10.31
C GLN A 291 18.62 -8.84 -9.20
N LYS A 292 19.15 -8.36 -8.06
CA LYS A 292 19.48 -9.18 -6.88
C LYS A 292 18.29 -9.41 -5.94
N PHE A 293 17.27 -8.55 -5.89
CA PHE A 293 15.99 -8.80 -5.20
C PHE A 293 15.21 -9.90 -5.93
N ALA A 294 15.10 -9.80 -7.27
CA ALA A 294 14.61 -10.88 -8.12
C ALA A 294 15.41 -12.19 -7.92
N ASN A 295 16.74 -12.08 -7.76
CA ASN A 295 17.58 -13.23 -7.45
C ASN A 295 17.54 -13.70 -5.97
N SER A 296 17.07 -12.87 -5.04
CA SER A 296 16.83 -13.26 -3.65
C SER A 296 15.59 -14.15 -3.53
N PHE A 297 14.69 -14.04 -4.50
CA PHE A 297 13.68 -15.04 -4.74
C PHE A 297 14.26 -16.26 -5.47
N SER A 298 15.22 -16.17 -6.40
CA SER A 298 15.67 -17.35 -7.17
C SER A 298 16.74 -18.22 -6.48
N LYS A 299 17.56 -17.67 -5.56
CA LYS A 299 18.68 -18.41 -4.93
C LYS A 299 18.42 -18.73 -3.46
N GLY A 300 17.97 -19.97 -3.20
CA GLY A 300 18.34 -20.78 -2.03
C GLY A 300 18.11 -20.27 -0.60
N ALA A 301 17.51 -19.11 -0.38
CA ALA A 301 17.17 -18.61 0.96
C ALA A 301 15.64 -18.48 1.10
N TRP A 302 14.99 -19.64 1.07
CA TRP A 302 13.81 -19.90 1.90
C TRP A 302 14.28 -20.62 3.14
#